data_AF-A0A8T4V945-F1
#
_entry.id   AF-A0A8T4V945-F1
#
_cell.length_a   1.000
_cell.length_b   1.000
_cell.length_c   1.000
_cell.angle_alpha   90.00
_cell.angle_beta   90.00
_cell.angle_gamma   90.00
#
_symmetry.space_group_name_H-M   'P 1'
#
loop_
_entity.id
_entity.type
_entity.pdbx_description
1 polymer ?
#
loop_
_entity_poly.entity_id
_entity_poly.type
_entity_poly.pdbx_seq_one_letter_code
_entity_poly.pdbx_strand_id
1 'polypeptide(L)'
;MALREKDQKNLEALLAFLETRKMRAELMGSAASGNPNYRDLDLNVWDAQEKGPGYKLGRGAMDNFLKDLGIKNVHFTPPVGATWCEGRWYFNYNGTKFDLIYTPWGQSCLGYAATETPEDAKKKSEK
;
A
#
# COMPACT_ATOMS: atom_id res chain seq x y z
N MET A 1 7.49 -17.15 11.07
CA MET A 1 6.27 -17.65 10.40
C MET A 1 6.14 -16.94 9.07
N ALA A 2 5.72 -17.64 8.02
CA ALA A 2 5.67 -17.13 6.64
C ALA A 2 4.25 -16.65 6.26
N LEU A 3 4.15 -15.78 5.26
CA LEU A 3 2.87 -15.35 4.69
C LEU A 3 2.08 -16.55 4.12
N ARG A 4 0.77 -16.39 3.94
CA ARG A 4 -0.05 -17.34 3.19
C ARG A 4 0.51 -17.42 1.77
N GLU A 5 0.58 -18.61 1.17
CA GLU A 5 1.22 -18.83 -0.14
C GLU A 5 0.70 -17.89 -1.23
N LYS A 6 -0.63 -17.68 -1.26
CA LYS A 6 -1.28 -16.75 -2.18
C LYS A 6 -0.77 -15.31 -2.02
N ASP A 7 -0.68 -14.85 -0.78
CA ASP A 7 -0.27 -13.49 -0.45
C ASP A 7 1.21 -13.29 -0.75
N GLN A 8 2.04 -14.31 -0.51
CA GLN A 8 3.45 -14.31 -0.91
C GLN A 8 3.60 -14.12 -2.42
N LYS A 9 2.90 -14.93 -3.25
CA LYS A 9 2.94 -14.82 -4.71
C LYS A 9 2.47 -13.45 -5.22
N ASN A 10 1.39 -12.95 -4.66
CA ASN A 10 0.84 -11.64 -5.04
C ASN A 10 1.75 -10.49 -4.60
N LEU A 11 2.38 -10.60 -3.42
CA LEU A 11 3.37 -9.65 -2.93
C LEU A 11 4.59 -9.62 -3.85
N GLU A 12 5.16 -10.78 -4.18
CA GLU A 12 6.31 -10.89 -5.08
C GLU A 12 6.03 -10.28 -6.46
N ALA A 13 4.84 -10.53 -7.04
CA ALA A 13 4.44 -9.94 -8.31
C ALA A 13 4.33 -8.40 -8.23
N LEU A 14 3.78 -7.87 -7.14
CA LEU A 14 3.69 -6.43 -6.92
C LEU A 14 5.06 -5.79 -6.69
N LEU A 15 5.93 -6.42 -5.90
CA LEU A 15 7.31 -5.96 -5.66
C LEU A 15 8.11 -5.92 -6.96
N ALA A 16 8.05 -6.99 -7.76
CA ALA A 16 8.71 -7.05 -9.06
C ALA A 16 8.21 -5.93 -10.00
N PHE A 17 6.91 -5.66 -10.01
CA PHE A 17 6.34 -4.57 -10.78
C PHE A 17 6.85 -3.19 -10.30
N LEU A 18 6.84 -2.94 -8.99
CA LEU A 18 7.34 -1.69 -8.41
C LEU A 18 8.83 -1.47 -8.73
N GLU A 19 9.62 -2.53 -8.72
CA GLU A 19 11.04 -2.47 -9.10
C GLU A 19 11.23 -2.04 -10.57
N THR A 20 10.37 -2.50 -11.49
CA THR A 20 10.40 -2.03 -12.89
C THR A 20 10.16 -0.52 -13.01
N ARG A 21 9.46 0.08 -12.04
CA ARG A 21 9.17 1.51 -11.94
C ARG A 21 10.17 2.28 -11.10
N LYS A 22 11.30 1.65 -10.72
CA LYS A 22 12.33 2.21 -9.83
C LYS A 22 11.75 2.62 -8.47
N MET A 23 10.77 1.87 -7.99
CA MET A 23 10.23 2.01 -6.64
C MET A 23 10.79 0.92 -5.74
N ARG A 24 11.02 1.25 -4.47
CA ARG A 24 11.26 0.29 -3.40
C ARG A 24 10.00 0.16 -2.57
N ALA A 25 9.84 -1.02 -1.97
CA ALA A 25 8.72 -1.30 -1.10
C ALA A 25 9.16 -2.21 0.05
N GLU A 26 8.59 -1.96 1.22
CA GLU A 26 8.81 -2.77 2.43
C GLU A 26 7.46 -3.19 3.01
N LEU A 27 7.37 -4.48 3.37
CA LEU A 27 6.20 -5.03 4.05
C LEU A 27 6.16 -4.52 5.49
N MET A 28 5.00 -3.99 5.88
CA MET A 28 4.75 -3.41 7.18
C MET A 28 3.54 -4.09 7.86
N GLY A 29 3.17 -3.57 9.03
CA GLY A 29 1.93 -3.93 9.69
C GLY A 29 1.87 -5.34 10.26
N SER A 30 0.65 -5.88 10.33
CA SER A 30 0.39 -7.15 11.00
C SER A 30 1.00 -8.35 10.25
N ALA A 31 1.03 -8.30 8.92
CA ALA A 31 1.67 -9.31 8.09
C ALA A 31 3.20 -9.35 8.31
N ALA A 32 3.85 -8.19 8.39
CA ALA A 32 5.30 -8.10 8.66
C ALA A 32 5.70 -8.63 10.05
N SER A 33 4.84 -8.44 11.05
CA SER A 33 5.07 -9.00 12.40
C SER A 33 4.77 -10.49 12.53
N GLY A 34 4.37 -11.15 11.44
CA GLY A 34 4.07 -12.58 11.41
C GLY A 34 2.75 -12.95 12.11
N ASN A 35 1.84 -11.99 12.29
CA ASN A 35 0.52 -12.26 12.86
C ASN A 35 -0.29 -13.15 11.90
N PRO A 36 -0.71 -14.37 12.27
CA PRO A 36 -1.42 -15.26 11.35
C PRO A 36 -2.82 -14.76 10.93
N ASN A 37 -3.35 -13.74 11.62
CA ASN A 37 -4.68 -13.18 11.40
C ASN A 37 -4.66 -11.81 10.70
N TYR A 38 -3.60 -11.47 9.96
CA TYR A 38 -3.59 -10.25 9.15
C TYR A 38 -4.72 -10.25 8.12
N ARG A 39 -5.24 -9.05 7.81
CA ARG A 39 -6.37 -8.86 6.89
C ARG A 39 -5.93 -8.40 5.50
N ASP A 40 -4.77 -7.76 5.44
CA ASP A 40 -4.20 -7.04 4.33
C ASP A 40 -2.67 -7.10 4.40
N LEU A 41 -2.02 -6.69 3.31
CA LEU A 41 -0.59 -6.47 3.23
C LEU A 41 -0.33 -4.97 3.15
N ASP A 42 0.20 -4.40 4.24
CA ASP A 42 0.65 -3.01 4.29
C ASP A 42 2.03 -2.88 3.66
N LEU A 43 2.21 -1.94 2.74
CA LEU A 43 3.46 -1.65 2.07
C LEU A 43 3.83 -0.18 2.25
N ASN A 44 5.02 0.10 2.77
CA ASN A 44 5.64 1.41 2.61
C ASN A 44 6.38 1.44 1.27
N VAL A 45 6.14 2.44 0.42
CA VAL A 45 6.69 2.53 -0.93
C VAL A 45 7.33 3.88 -1.18
N TRP A 46 8.49 3.90 -1.80
CA TRP A 46 9.26 5.11 -2.09
C TRP A 46 10.04 5.02 -3.39
N ASP A 47 10.42 6.17 -3.95
CA ASP A 47 11.28 6.22 -5.14
C ASP A 47 12.70 5.77 -4.77
N ALA A 48 13.22 4.76 -5.46
CA ALA A 48 14.55 4.20 -5.23
C ALA A 48 15.68 5.19 -5.58
N GLN A 49 15.38 6.23 -6.36
CA GLN A 49 16.34 7.21 -6.85
C GLN A 49 16.52 8.40 -5.89
N GLU A 50 15.86 8.39 -4.72
CA GLU A 50 16.00 9.39 -3.64
C GLU A 50 16.02 10.84 -4.17
N LYS A 51 14.93 11.28 -4.79
CA LYS A 51 14.84 12.57 -5.52
C LYS A 51 14.87 13.84 -4.67
N GLY A 52 15.45 13.77 -3.47
CA GLY A 52 15.67 14.88 -2.57
C GLY A 52 14.39 15.46 -1.94
N PRO A 53 14.54 16.43 -1.03
CA PRO A 53 13.43 17.03 -0.30
C PRO A 53 12.50 17.81 -1.24
N GLY A 54 11.22 17.46 -1.24
CA GLY A 54 10.14 18.17 -1.92
C GLY A 54 9.62 17.46 -3.19
N TYR A 55 10.32 16.43 -3.67
CA TYR A 55 9.81 15.60 -4.76
C TYR A 55 8.52 14.91 -4.36
N LYS A 56 7.53 14.99 -5.26
CA LYS A 56 6.29 14.23 -5.17
C LYS A 56 6.11 13.44 -6.44
N LEU A 57 5.81 12.15 -6.31
CA LEU A 57 5.39 11.32 -7.44
C LEU A 57 4.04 11.80 -7.96
N GLY A 58 3.17 12.22 -7.05
CA GLY A 58 1.81 12.65 -7.34
C GLY A 58 0.87 11.46 -7.50
N ARG A 59 -0.39 11.66 -7.08
CA ARG A 59 -1.41 10.62 -7.11
C ARG A 59 -1.63 10.01 -8.49
N GLY A 60 -1.71 10.83 -9.53
CA GLY A 60 -2.00 10.36 -10.89
C GLY A 60 -0.96 9.38 -11.43
N ALA A 61 0.32 9.56 -11.07
CA ALA A 61 1.38 8.66 -11.50
C ALA A 61 1.25 7.29 -10.80
N MET A 62 0.97 7.26 -9.49
CA MET A 62 0.72 6.01 -8.77
C MET A 62 -0.53 5.28 -9.27
N ASP A 63 -1.64 6.01 -9.50
CA ASP A 63 -2.87 5.44 -10.05
C ASP A 63 -2.61 4.78 -11.42
N ASN A 64 -1.79 5.42 -12.28
CA ASN A 64 -1.43 4.86 -13.58
C ASN A 64 -0.54 3.62 -13.45
N PHE A 65 0.42 3.61 -12.53
CA PHE A 65 1.25 2.42 -12.28
C PHE A 65 0.40 1.22 -11.86
N LEU A 66 -0.51 1.41 -10.89
CA LEU A 66 -1.36 0.32 -10.43
C LEU A 66 -2.30 -0.18 -11.55
N LYS A 67 -2.80 0.71 -12.41
CA LYS A 67 -3.57 0.33 -13.60
C LYS A 67 -2.75 -0.46 -14.62
N ASP A 68 -1.49 -0.10 -14.85
CA ASP A 68 -0.59 -0.83 -15.76
C ASP A 68 -0.31 -2.26 -15.28
N LEU A 69 -0.36 -2.51 -13.96
CA LEU A 69 -0.31 -3.86 -13.37
C LEU A 69 -1.64 -4.61 -13.51
N GLY A 70 -2.69 -3.98 -14.04
CA GLY A 70 -4.02 -4.56 -14.20
C GLY A 70 -4.95 -4.38 -12.99
N ILE A 71 -4.59 -3.54 -12.03
CA ILE A 71 -5.42 -3.26 -10.86
C ILE A 71 -6.49 -2.23 -11.25
N LYS A 72 -7.75 -2.66 -11.29
CA LYS A 72 -8.87 -1.83 -11.78
C LYS A 72 -9.55 -1.00 -10.69
N ASN A 73 -9.64 -1.53 -9.48
CA ASN A 73 -10.38 -0.93 -8.37
C ASN A 73 -9.39 -0.45 -7.30
N VAL A 74 -8.76 0.69 -7.59
CA VAL A 74 -7.85 1.36 -6.68
C VAL A 74 -8.61 2.47 -5.97
N HIS A 75 -8.56 2.46 -4.64
CA HIS A 75 -9.08 3.54 -3.82
C HIS A 75 -7.93 4.32 -3.19
N PHE A 76 -8.15 5.61 -2.96
CA PHE A 76 -7.14 6.52 -2.44
C PHE A 76 -7.67 7.26 -1.22
N THR A 77 -6.86 7.33 -0.17
CA THR A 77 -7.09 8.17 1.01
C THR A 77 -5.91 9.13 1.16
N PRO A 78 -6.14 10.46 1.22
CA PRO A 78 -5.06 11.41 1.46
C PRO A 78 -4.46 11.22 2.87
N PRO A 79 -3.21 11.64 3.08
CA PRO A 79 -2.58 11.60 4.41
C PRO A 79 -3.35 12.48 5.39
N VAL A 80 -3.55 11.98 6.61
CA VAL A 80 -4.09 12.77 7.72
C VAL A 80 -2.93 13.12 8.66
N GLY A 81 -2.58 14.41 8.76
CA GLY A 81 -1.54 14.90 9.68
C GLY A 81 -0.08 14.63 9.27
N ALA A 82 0.18 13.69 8.36
CA ALA A 82 1.53 13.39 7.85
C ALA A 82 1.79 14.06 6.49
N THR A 83 2.21 15.34 6.50
CA THR A 83 2.42 16.16 5.28
C THR A 83 3.50 15.65 4.33
N TRP A 84 4.37 14.77 4.82
CA TRP A 84 5.46 14.13 4.09
C TRP A 84 5.04 12.82 3.42
N CYS A 85 3.87 12.26 3.75
CA CYS A 85 3.31 11.12 3.03
C CYS A 85 2.37 11.64 1.93
N GLU A 86 2.29 10.98 0.77
CA GLU A 86 1.40 11.43 -0.31
C GLU A 86 0.00 10.84 -0.24
N GLY A 87 -0.14 9.68 0.38
CA GLY A 87 -1.43 9.02 0.55
C GLY A 87 -1.30 7.51 0.74
N ARG A 88 -2.47 6.90 0.91
CA ARG A 88 -2.68 5.45 0.97
C ARG A 88 -3.53 5.03 -0.22
N TRP A 89 -3.07 4.02 -0.94
CA TRP A 89 -3.78 3.33 -2.00
C TRP A 89 -4.19 1.95 -1.50
N TYR A 90 -5.49 1.68 -1.46
CA TYR A 90 -6.00 0.38 -1.05
C TYR A 90 -6.72 -0.29 -2.21
N PHE A 91 -6.38 -1.55 -2.45
CA PHE A 91 -6.86 -2.30 -3.61
C PHE A 91 -6.83 -3.80 -3.36
N ASN A 92 -7.52 -4.54 -4.24
CA ASN A 92 -7.45 -5.99 -4.28
C ASN A 92 -6.68 -6.45 -5.52
N TYR A 93 -5.71 -7.34 -5.34
CA TYR A 93 -4.96 -7.96 -6.42
C TYR A 93 -5.01 -9.48 -6.26
N ASN A 94 -5.64 -10.16 -7.22
CA ASN A 94 -5.86 -11.62 -7.21
C ASN A 94 -6.41 -12.16 -5.88
N GLY A 95 -7.29 -11.40 -5.23
CA GLY A 95 -7.93 -11.75 -3.97
C GLY A 95 -7.08 -11.50 -2.72
N THR A 96 -5.96 -10.79 -2.82
CA THR A 96 -5.17 -10.26 -1.69
C THR A 96 -5.46 -8.77 -1.55
N LYS A 97 -5.75 -8.31 -0.32
CA LYS A 97 -5.93 -6.88 -0.01
C LYS A 97 -4.56 -6.25 0.24
N PHE A 98 -4.27 -5.14 -0.43
CA PHE A 98 -3.04 -4.38 -0.28
C PHE A 98 -3.36 -2.96 0.17
N ASP A 99 -2.47 -2.44 1.00
CA ASP A 99 -2.42 -1.05 1.43
C ASP A 99 -1.06 -0.47 1.11
N LEU A 100 -0.98 0.30 0.04
CA LEU A 100 0.25 0.93 -0.42
C LEU A 100 0.32 2.36 0.10
N ILE A 101 1.34 2.65 0.89
CA ILE A 101 1.58 3.95 1.49
C ILE A 101 2.80 4.57 0.81
N TYR A 102 2.61 5.65 0.07
CA TYR A 102 3.72 6.28 -0.65
C TYR A 102 4.39 7.37 0.19
N THR A 103 5.69 7.21 0.43
CA THR A 103 6.53 8.11 1.20
C THR A 103 7.75 8.49 0.35
N PRO A 104 7.91 9.75 -0.09
CA PRO A 104 8.95 10.12 -1.07
C PRO A 104 10.40 9.80 -0.67
N TRP A 105 10.70 9.66 0.63
CA TRP A 105 12.06 9.46 1.15
C TRP A 105 12.20 8.20 2.02
N GLY A 106 11.32 7.22 1.85
CA GLY A 106 11.40 5.93 2.57
C GLY A 106 11.13 6.02 4.08
N GLN A 107 10.71 7.17 4.61
CA GLN A 107 10.27 7.26 6.00
C GLN A 107 9.00 6.44 6.18
N SER A 108 8.98 5.50 7.13
CA SER A 108 7.81 4.66 7.35
C SER A 108 6.64 5.45 7.92
N CYS A 109 5.51 5.46 7.22
CA CYS A 109 4.24 6.01 7.72
C CYS A 109 3.25 4.89 7.99
N LEU A 110 3.03 4.54 9.26
CA LEU A 110 1.88 3.72 9.67
C LEU A 110 0.78 4.56 10.33
N GLY A 111 0.87 5.88 10.22
CA GLY A 111 -0.05 6.85 10.82
C GLY A 111 -1.41 6.99 10.12
N TYR A 112 -1.75 6.10 9.19
CA TYR A 112 -3.10 6.03 8.68
C TYR A 112 -3.96 5.36 9.75
N ALA A 113 -4.47 6.20 10.68
CA ALA A 113 -5.57 5.81 11.55
C ALA A 113 -6.57 5.05 10.69
N ALA A 114 -6.81 3.78 11.05
CA ALA A 114 -7.65 2.85 10.34
C ALA A 114 -8.93 3.55 9.87
N THR A 115 -8.91 4.08 8.64
CA THR A 115 -10.12 4.53 8.00
C THR A 115 -10.73 3.22 7.56
N GLU A 116 -11.64 2.74 8.42
CA GLU A 116 -12.50 1.61 8.12
C GLU A 116 -12.88 1.68 6.65
N THR A 117 -12.63 0.59 5.91
CA THR A 117 -13.13 0.55 4.54
C THR A 117 -14.65 0.76 4.59
N PRO A 118 -15.29 1.28 3.54
CA PRO A 118 -16.75 1.35 3.51
C PRO A 118 -17.43 0.00 3.81
N GLU A 119 -16.74 -1.11 3.53
CA GLU A 119 -17.15 -2.48 3.88
C GLU A 119 -17.07 -2.75 5.39
N ASP A 120 -16.01 -2.28 6.06
CA ASP A 120 -15.85 -2.38 7.52
C ASP A 120 -16.88 -1.51 8.26
N ALA A 121 -17.17 -0.31 7.72
CA ALA A 121 -18.19 0.59 8.26
C ALA A 121 -19.61 -0.02 8.14
N LYS A 122 -19.93 -0.65 7.00
CA LYS A 122 -21.23 -1.34 6.80
C LYS A 122 -21.44 -2.47 7.79
N LYS A 123 -20.42 -3.31 8.02
CA LYS A 123 -20.51 -4.43 8.98
C LYS A 123 -20.76 -4.01 10.42
N LYS A 124 -20.42 -2.77 10.79
CA LYS A 124 -20.72 -2.22 12.12
C LYS A 124 -22.14 -1.67 12.24
N SER A 125 -22.78 -1.27 11.15
CA SER A 125 -24.15 -0.75 11.15
C SER A 125 -25.24 -1.82 11.23
N GLU A 126 -24.88 -3.10 11.07
CA GLU A 126 -25.79 -4.25 11.10
C GLU A 126 -25.73 -5.01 12.44
N LYS A 127 -25.12 -4.43 13.48
CA LYS A 127 -24.95 -5.02 14.82
C LYS A 127 -25.55 -4.14 15.89
#